data_AF-Q14QB6-F1
#
_entry.id   AF-Q14QB6-F1
#
_cell.length_a   1.000
_cell.length_b   1.000
_cell.length_c   1.000
_cell.angle_alpha   90.00
_cell.angle_beta   90.00
_cell.angle_gamma   90.00
#
_symmetry.space_group_name_H-M   'P 1'
#
loop_
_entity.id
_entity.type
_entity.pdbx_description
1 polymer ?
#
loop_
_entity_poly.entity_id
_entity_poly.type
_entity_poly.pdbx_seq_one_letter_code
_entity_poly.pdbx_strand_id
1 'polypeptide(L)'
;MDFQTIEEFNKYEKDSVDYTESTYNLIKNIQDSTKKIILTTIQKMANACKNEKYKSIMAKFKNKKVIFIIDECHRSQFGKMYVSIKKIFEHAQYFGFTGTPRFEQNQSEDGRTTADIFHKCIHKYLLNNAIADGNFLGFNVDYIESIRNKKDTNDELIEDINNDELLIVDSRINSISKNIIETFSKKTYGKKYNAIFAVKNINMAIKYYKTFKNLKHNLKIASIFTFEANEDLNNKDFSFKIEL
;
A
#
# COMPACT_ATOMS: atom_id res chain seq x y z
N MET A 1 2.39 -0.41 7.77
CA MET A 1 3.59 0.43 7.87
C MET A 1 4.79 -0.49 7.92
N ASP A 2 5.90 -0.11 7.29
CA ASP A 2 7.14 -0.87 7.42
C ASP A 2 7.80 -0.62 8.79
N PHE A 3 8.75 -1.47 9.14
CA PHE A 3 9.44 -1.43 10.43
C PHE A 3 10.26 -0.14 10.61
N GLN A 4 10.91 0.32 9.53
CA GLN A 4 11.76 1.50 9.53
C GLN A 4 10.97 2.78 9.84
N THR A 5 9.79 2.95 9.24
CA THR A 5 8.91 4.10 9.50
C THR A 5 8.46 4.14 10.97
N ILE A 6 8.17 2.99 11.56
CA ILE A 6 7.79 2.88 12.97
C ILE A 6 8.96 3.23 13.89
N GLU A 7 10.18 2.77 13.58
CA GLU A 7 11.36 3.16 14.35
C GLU A 7 11.65 4.65 14.28
N GLU A 8 11.60 5.25 13.08
CA GLU A 8 11.82 6.69 12.91
C GLU A 8 10.77 7.52 13.67
N PHE A 9 9.49 7.14 13.60
CA PHE A 9 8.45 7.82 14.37
C PHE A 9 8.64 7.66 15.88
N ASN A 10 9.05 6.48 16.36
CA ASN A 10 9.29 6.25 17.78
C ASN A 10 10.58 6.91 18.30
N LYS A 11 11.57 7.18 17.45
CA LYS A 11 12.74 8.01 17.80
C LYS A 11 12.32 9.45 18.08
N TYR A 12 11.37 9.98 17.33
CA TYR A 12 10.86 11.34 17.51
C TYR A 12 9.86 11.43 18.67
N GLU A 13 8.90 10.50 18.72
CA GLU A 13 7.89 10.43 19.77
C GLU A 13 7.64 8.97 20.14
N LYS A 14 8.18 8.55 21.28
CA LYS A 14 8.03 7.19 21.80
C LYS A 14 6.54 6.82 21.95
N ASP A 15 6.19 5.63 21.48
CA ASP A 15 4.87 5.03 21.52
C ASP A 15 3.80 5.78 20.70
N SER A 16 4.22 6.60 19.72
CA SER A 16 3.32 7.34 18.82
C SER A 16 2.66 6.45 17.78
N VAL A 17 3.38 5.45 17.28
CA VAL A 17 2.92 4.53 16.25
C VAL A 17 3.30 3.10 16.64
N ASP A 18 2.30 2.22 16.58
CA ASP A 18 2.44 0.79 16.85
C ASP A 18 1.49 0.00 15.94
N TYR A 19 1.61 -1.33 15.96
CA TYR A 19 0.80 -2.25 15.15
C TYR A 19 -0.60 -2.52 15.71
N THR A 20 -0.94 -2.01 16.88
CA THR A 20 -2.24 -2.24 17.52
C THR A 20 -3.29 -1.28 16.99
N GLU A 21 -4.56 -1.64 17.14
CA GLU A 21 -5.68 -0.71 16.89
C GLU A 21 -5.99 0.19 18.09
N SER A 22 -5.21 0.06 19.18
CA SER A 22 -5.45 0.81 20.41
C SER A 22 -5.32 2.31 20.16
N THR A 23 -6.37 3.03 20.56
CA THR A 23 -6.43 4.49 20.52
C THR A 23 -6.00 5.12 21.84
N TYR A 24 -5.68 4.33 22.86
CA TYR A 24 -5.34 4.82 24.20
C TYR A 24 -4.17 5.81 24.17
N ASN A 25 -3.05 5.46 23.52
CA ASN A 25 -1.88 6.34 23.42
C ASN A 25 -2.19 7.62 22.64
N LEU A 26 -2.97 7.52 21.56
CA LEU A 26 -3.42 8.68 20.80
C LEU A 26 -4.24 9.65 21.69
N ILE A 27 -5.21 9.14 22.43
CA ILE A 27 -6.04 9.95 23.34
C ILE A 27 -5.19 10.59 24.44
N LYS A 28 -4.28 9.81 25.03
CA LYS A 28 -3.34 10.31 26.04
C LYS A 28 -2.51 11.48 25.49
N ASN A 29 -2.00 11.36 24.26
CA ASN A 29 -1.21 12.41 23.60
C ASN A 29 -2.06 13.63 23.24
N ILE A 30 -3.30 13.44 22.79
CA ILE A 30 -4.25 14.54 22.50
C ILE A 30 -4.59 15.34 23.75
N GLN A 31 -4.70 14.69 24.91
CA GLN A 31 -5.00 15.36 26.17
C GLN A 31 -3.81 16.11 26.78
N ASP A 32 -2.59 15.79 26.35
CA ASP A 32 -1.37 16.42 26.85
C ASP A 32 -1.12 17.76 26.12
N SER A 33 -1.42 18.86 26.80
CA SER A 33 -1.24 20.22 26.26
C SER A 33 0.21 20.59 25.91
N THR A 34 1.20 19.83 26.39
CA THR A 34 2.61 20.06 26.05
C THR A 34 2.96 19.51 24.67
N LYS A 35 2.18 18.55 24.17
CA LYS A 35 2.38 17.95 22.85
C LYS A 35 1.74 18.80 21.75
N LYS A 36 2.60 19.35 20.89
CA LYS A 36 2.19 20.17 19.74
C LYS A 36 2.10 19.38 18.44
N ILE A 37 2.80 18.25 18.36
CA ILE A 37 2.83 17.35 17.21
C ILE A 37 2.43 15.97 17.73
N ILE A 38 1.54 15.31 17.00
CA ILE A 38 1.04 13.98 17.33
C ILE A 38 1.16 13.14 16.07
N LEU A 39 1.96 12.09 16.13
CA LEU A 39 2.07 11.11 15.06
C LEU A 39 1.09 9.96 15.30
N THR A 40 0.28 9.62 14.30
CA THR A 40 -0.67 8.51 14.40
C THR A 40 -1.13 8.03 13.01
N THR A 41 -1.83 6.91 12.96
CA THR A 41 -2.48 6.45 11.73
C THR A 41 -3.85 7.09 11.56
N ILE A 42 -4.27 7.27 10.31
CA ILE A 42 -5.61 7.81 10.00
C ILE A 42 -6.72 6.90 10.55
N GLN A 43 -6.49 5.58 10.59
CA GLN A 43 -7.38 4.59 11.17
C GLN A 43 -7.57 4.83 12.68
N LYS A 44 -6.47 4.98 13.44
CA LYS A 44 -6.54 5.26 14.89
C LYS A 44 -7.26 6.58 15.15
N MET A 45 -6.98 7.62 14.37
CA MET A 45 -7.67 8.91 14.51
C MET A 45 -9.17 8.79 14.23
N ALA A 46 -9.55 8.13 13.14
CA ALA A 46 -10.97 7.92 12.80
C ALA A 46 -11.70 7.07 13.86
N ASN A 47 -11.04 6.02 14.38
CA ASN A 47 -11.59 5.19 15.45
C ASN A 47 -11.76 5.98 16.75
N ALA A 48 -10.78 6.82 17.10
CA ALA A 48 -10.85 7.69 18.26
C ALA A 48 -11.99 8.71 18.15
N CYS A 49 -12.24 9.24 16.94
CA CYS A 49 -13.36 10.15 16.67
C CYS A 49 -14.74 9.46 16.79
N LYS A 50 -14.85 8.19 16.38
CA LYS A 50 -16.12 7.44 16.44
C LYS A 50 -16.43 6.86 17.81
N ASN A 51 -15.43 6.72 18.68
CA ASN A 51 -15.59 6.05 19.96
C ASN A 51 -16.29 6.94 21.00
N GLU A 52 -17.49 6.53 21.42
CA GLU A 52 -18.34 7.29 22.36
C GLU A 52 -17.61 7.58 23.69
N LYS A 53 -16.71 6.70 24.13
CA LYS A 53 -15.88 6.89 25.34
C LYS A 53 -15.06 8.19 25.30
N TYR A 54 -14.63 8.61 24.11
CA TYR A 54 -13.74 9.77 23.93
C TYR A 54 -14.48 11.02 23.44
N LYS A 55 -15.81 10.96 23.29
CA LYS A 55 -16.61 12.06 22.75
C LYS A 55 -16.42 13.38 23.49
N SER A 56 -16.39 13.36 24.82
CA SER A 56 -16.17 14.55 25.65
C SER A 56 -14.76 15.13 25.53
N ILE A 57 -13.76 14.29 25.27
CA ILE A 57 -12.37 14.70 25.03
C ILE A 57 -12.26 15.34 23.65
N MET A 58 -12.78 14.66 22.63
CA MET A 58 -12.72 15.11 21.24
C MET A 58 -13.53 16.38 20.98
N ALA A 59 -14.68 16.54 21.64
CA ALA A 59 -15.51 17.74 21.51
C ALA A 59 -14.76 19.05 21.86
N LYS A 60 -13.72 18.98 22.70
CA LYS A 60 -12.88 20.14 23.04
C LYS A 60 -12.12 20.71 21.85
N PHE A 61 -11.92 19.90 20.80
CA PHE A 61 -11.18 20.27 19.61
C PHE A 61 -12.07 20.83 18.50
N LYS A 62 -13.39 20.85 18.69
CA LYS A 62 -14.36 21.34 17.71
C LYS A 62 -14.02 22.72 17.16
N ASN A 63 -13.75 23.65 18.07
CA ASN A 63 -13.45 25.04 17.75
C ASN A 63 -11.94 25.35 17.74
N LYS A 64 -11.08 24.33 17.77
CA LYS A 64 -9.63 24.50 17.79
C LYS A 64 -9.06 24.49 16.38
N LYS A 65 -8.03 25.32 16.16
CA LYS A 65 -7.25 25.29 14.93
C LYS A 65 -6.28 24.11 15.00
N VAL A 66 -6.54 23.08 14.20
CA VAL A 66 -5.72 21.86 14.13
C VAL A 66 -5.24 21.68 12.69
N ILE A 67 -3.98 21.31 12.52
CA ILE A 67 -3.41 21.03 11.19
C ILE A 67 -3.19 19.53 11.08
N PHE A 68 -3.77 18.94 10.03
CA PHE A 68 -3.52 17.56 9.64
C PHE A 68 -2.56 17.55 8.46
N ILE A 69 -1.46 16.80 8.61
CA ILE A 69 -0.51 16.50 7.54
C ILE A 69 -0.64 15.01 7.28
N ILE A 70 -1.01 14.64 6.05
CA ILE A 70 -1.36 13.28 5.67
C ILE A 70 -0.43 12.84 4.55
N ASP A 71 0.28 11.75 4.80
CA ASP A 71 1.12 11.08 3.81
C ASP A 71 0.32 10.03 3.02
N GLU A 72 0.72 9.80 1.77
CA GLU A 72 0.08 8.91 0.79
C GLU A 72 -1.46 9.03 0.73
N CYS A 73 -1.95 10.27 0.61
CA CYS A 73 -3.36 10.62 0.77
C CYS A 73 -4.28 10.22 -0.41
N HIS A 74 -3.88 9.26 -1.25
CA HIS A 74 -4.60 8.80 -2.44
C HIS A 74 -5.49 7.56 -2.22
N ARG A 75 -5.50 7.01 -1.00
CA ARG A 75 -6.20 5.75 -0.66
C ARG A 75 -7.71 5.95 -0.51
N SER A 76 -8.53 5.06 -1.08
CA SER A 76 -10.01 5.09 -0.98
C SER A 76 -10.53 5.16 0.47
N GLN A 77 -9.86 4.46 1.38
CA GLN A 77 -10.17 4.45 2.82
C GLN A 77 -10.09 5.82 3.48
N PHE A 78 -9.24 6.70 2.96
CA PHE A 78 -9.08 8.05 3.48
C PHE A 78 -10.42 8.80 3.44
N GLY A 79 -11.22 8.58 2.39
CA GLY A 79 -12.47 9.29 2.21
C GLY A 79 -13.49 9.08 3.35
N LYS A 80 -13.74 7.83 3.76
CA LYS A 80 -14.70 7.50 4.85
C LYS A 80 -14.17 8.00 6.20
N MET A 81 -12.87 7.84 6.44
CA MET A 81 -12.21 8.28 7.67
C MET A 81 -12.19 9.81 7.80
N TYR A 82 -11.89 10.51 6.70
CA TYR A 82 -11.90 11.98 6.61
C TYR A 82 -13.24 12.57 7.03
N VAL A 83 -14.37 12.00 6.58
CA VAL A 83 -15.71 12.47 6.97
C VAL A 83 -15.91 12.39 8.49
N SER A 84 -15.40 11.34 9.13
CA SER A 84 -15.54 11.15 10.58
C SER A 84 -14.69 12.16 11.36
N ILE A 85 -13.48 12.45 10.88
CA ILE A 85 -12.56 13.40 11.51
C ILE A 85 -13.05 14.83 11.29
N LYS A 86 -13.45 15.20 10.07
CA LYS A 86 -13.95 16.55 9.73
C LYS A 86 -15.16 16.97 10.56
N LYS A 87 -16.05 16.04 10.92
CA LYS A 87 -17.20 16.29 11.80
C LYS A 87 -16.80 16.77 13.20
N ILE A 88 -15.64 16.32 13.69
CA ILE A 88 -15.14 16.71 15.00
C ILE A 88 -14.29 17.96 14.90
N PHE A 89 -13.37 18.02 13.92
CA PHE A 89 -12.43 19.12 13.77
C PHE A 89 -12.90 20.12 12.71
N GLU A 90 -13.95 20.90 13.02
CA GLU A 90 -14.62 21.78 12.06
C GLU A 90 -13.73 22.91 11.52
N HIS A 91 -12.74 23.35 12.30
CA HIS A 91 -11.78 24.40 11.92
C HIS A 91 -10.38 23.85 11.57
N ALA A 92 -10.29 22.57 11.22
CA ALA A 92 -9.01 21.98 10.82
C ALA A 92 -8.60 22.33 9.39
N GLN A 93 -7.29 22.38 9.17
CA GLN A 93 -6.67 22.48 7.84
C GLN A 93 -5.99 21.15 7.50
N TYR A 94 -6.08 20.75 6.22
CA TYR A 94 -5.58 19.46 5.75
C TYR A 94 -4.56 19.68 4.64
N PHE A 95 -3.37 19.11 4.81
CA PHE A 95 -2.31 19.05 3.81
C PHE A 95 -2.06 17.58 3.47
N GLY A 96 -2.09 17.27 2.17
CA GLY A 96 -1.91 15.92 1.66
C GLY A 96 -0.66 15.82 0.78
N PHE A 97 0.14 14.79 1.02
CA PHE A 97 1.26 14.39 0.16
C PHE A 97 0.89 13.07 -0.51
N THR A 98 1.18 12.96 -1.81
CA THR A 98 0.97 11.71 -2.55
C THR A 98 1.80 11.70 -3.84
N GLY A 99 2.37 10.55 -4.16
CA GLY A 99 3.00 10.32 -5.47
C GLY A 99 1.99 10.02 -6.59
N THR A 100 0.76 9.61 -6.22
CA THR A 100 -0.26 9.10 -7.15
C THR A 100 -1.61 9.78 -6.91
N PRO A 101 -1.77 11.07 -7.27
CA PRO A 101 -3.03 11.78 -7.11
C PRO A 101 -4.17 11.11 -7.89
N ARG A 102 -5.38 11.17 -7.31
CA ARG A 102 -6.64 10.73 -7.92
C ARG A 102 -7.26 11.90 -8.69
N PHE A 103 -7.61 11.63 -9.94
CA PHE A 103 -8.25 12.52 -10.89
C PHE A 103 -9.62 11.95 -11.30
N GLU A 104 -10.39 12.70 -12.08
CA GLU A 104 -11.69 12.26 -12.57
C GLU A 104 -11.62 10.94 -13.36
N GLN A 105 -10.51 10.70 -14.06
CA GLN A 105 -10.31 9.48 -14.86
C GLN A 105 -9.97 8.23 -14.03
N ASN A 106 -9.55 8.40 -12.77
CA ASN A 106 -9.15 7.30 -11.87
C ASN A 106 -9.67 7.51 -10.45
N GLN A 107 -10.90 8.01 -10.35
CA GLN A 107 -11.61 8.30 -9.09
C GLN A 107 -11.58 7.08 -8.15
N SER A 108 -11.65 7.34 -6.85
CA SER A 108 -11.88 6.28 -5.87
C SER A 108 -13.25 5.62 -6.08
N GLU A 109 -13.47 4.47 -5.47
CA GLU A 109 -14.74 3.71 -5.51
C GLU A 109 -15.97 4.54 -5.12
N ASP A 110 -15.76 5.59 -4.32
CA ASP A 110 -16.78 6.54 -3.89
C ASP A 110 -16.83 7.83 -4.74
N GLY A 111 -16.17 7.84 -5.90
CA GLY A 111 -16.22 8.92 -6.90
C GLY A 111 -15.35 10.14 -6.59
N ARG A 112 -14.55 10.11 -5.52
CA ARG A 112 -13.75 11.27 -5.10
C ARG A 112 -12.39 11.36 -5.77
N THR A 113 -11.98 12.58 -6.06
CA THR A 113 -10.62 12.95 -6.48
C THR A 113 -9.81 13.45 -5.29
N THR A 114 -8.49 13.55 -5.44
CA THR A 114 -7.64 14.18 -4.43
C THR A 114 -8.00 15.66 -4.24
N ALA A 115 -8.45 16.32 -5.32
CA ALA A 115 -8.88 17.72 -5.29
C ALA A 115 -10.18 17.91 -4.49
N ASP A 116 -11.09 16.94 -4.44
CA ASP A 116 -12.32 17.06 -3.63
C ASP A 116 -12.05 17.13 -2.13
N ILE A 117 -10.89 16.63 -1.71
CA ILE A 117 -10.49 16.52 -0.31
C ILE A 117 -9.51 17.64 0.08
N PHE A 118 -8.50 17.87 -0.75
CA PHE A 118 -7.40 18.79 -0.46
C PHE A 118 -7.45 20.07 -1.30
N HIS A 119 -8.45 20.20 -2.16
CA HIS A 119 -8.68 21.33 -3.04
C HIS A 119 -7.53 21.52 -4.05
N LYS A 120 -6.71 22.55 -3.84
CA LYS A 120 -5.70 23.00 -4.80
C LYS A 120 -4.38 22.29 -4.56
N CYS A 121 -3.82 21.71 -5.62
CA CYS A 121 -2.42 21.29 -5.62
C CYS A 121 -1.51 22.53 -5.53
N ILE A 122 -0.76 22.64 -4.42
CA ILE A 122 0.10 23.80 -4.15
C ILE A 122 1.51 23.67 -4.74
N HIS A 123 1.99 22.44 -4.97
CA HIS A 123 3.32 22.17 -5.52
C HIS A 123 3.36 20.77 -6.16
N LYS A 124 4.20 20.58 -7.18
CA LYS A 124 4.42 19.27 -7.82
C LYS A 124 5.91 19.07 -8.07
N TYR A 125 6.39 17.88 -7.72
CA TYR A 125 7.72 17.39 -8.09
C TYR A 125 7.53 16.03 -8.75
N LEU A 126 7.68 15.98 -10.06
CA LEU A 126 7.32 14.81 -10.87
C LEU A 126 8.47 13.80 -10.93
N LEU A 127 8.14 12.54 -11.21
CA LEU A 127 9.13 11.48 -11.42
C LEU A 127 10.18 11.85 -12.48
N ASN A 128 9.78 12.52 -13.56
CA ASN A 128 10.72 12.99 -14.59
C ASN A 128 11.72 14.02 -14.05
N ASN A 129 11.29 14.92 -13.15
CA ASN A 129 12.18 15.86 -12.48
C ASN A 129 13.14 15.08 -11.59
N ALA A 130 12.61 14.13 -10.81
CA ALA A 130 13.40 13.33 -9.88
C ALA A 130 14.47 12.48 -10.56
N ILE A 131 14.19 11.96 -11.76
CA ILE A 131 15.17 11.24 -12.60
C ILE A 131 16.20 12.23 -13.18
N ALA A 132 15.75 13.37 -13.71
CA ALA A 132 16.64 14.39 -14.28
C ALA A 132 17.63 14.96 -13.26
N ASP A 133 17.17 15.14 -12.02
CA ASP A 133 17.99 15.64 -10.90
C ASP A 133 18.90 14.55 -10.30
N GLY A 134 18.85 13.31 -10.80
CA GLY A 134 19.65 12.19 -10.29
C GLY A 134 19.22 11.67 -8.92
N ASN A 135 18.06 12.12 -8.42
CA ASN A 135 17.50 11.66 -7.14
C ASN A 135 16.84 10.28 -7.26
N PHE A 136 16.40 9.90 -8.47
CA PHE A 136 15.75 8.62 -8.78
C PHE A 136 16.47 7.92 -9.93
N LEU A 137 16.45 6.58 -9.92
CA LEU A 137 16.90 5.77 -11.05
C LEU A 137 15.78 5.67 -12.10
N GLY A 138 16.19 5.62 -13.37
CA GLY A 138 15.28 5.29 -14.47
C GLY A 138 14.82 3.82 -14.44
N PHE A 139 13.78 3.51 -15.21
CA PHE A 139 13.23 2.16 -15.32
C PHE A 139 13.74 1.45 -16.56
N ASN A 140 14.06 0.16 -16.41
CA ASN A 140 14.26 -0.75 -17.53
C ASN A 140 13.15 -1.80 -17.52
N VAL A 141 12.28 -1.76 -18.53
CA VAL A 141 11.08 -2.59 -18.63
C VAL A 141 11.25 -3.59 -19.77
N ASP A 142 11.36 -4.86 -19.42
CA ASP A 142 11.44 -5.99 -20.37
C ASP A 142 10.13 -6.80 -20.31
N TYR A 143 9.54 -7.10 -21.47
CA TYR A 143 8.40 -8.03 -21.57
C TYR A 143 8.89 -9.42 -21.98
N ILE A 144 8.62 -10.44 -21.15
CA ILE A 144 9.01 -11.83 -21.42
C ILE A 144 7.76 -12.65 -21.76
N GLU A 145 7.62 -13.00 -23.02
CA GLU A 145 6.56 -13.90 -23.50
C GLU A 145 6.74 -15.31 -22.92
N SER A 146 5.70 -15.80 -22.26
CA SER A 146 5.68 -17.08 -21.54
C SER A 146 4.67 -18.08 -22.11
N ILE A 147 3.77 -17.62 -23.00
CA ILE A 147 2.88 -18.45 -23.81
C ILE A 147 3.11 -18.03 -25.26
N ARG A 148 3.52 -18.96 -26.13
CA ARG A 148 3.44 -18.76 -27.57
C ARG A 148 2.05 -19.23 -28.02
N ASN A 149 1.16 -18.30 -28.31
CA ASN A 149 -0.03 -18.64 -29.06
C ASN A 149 0.43 -19.07 -30.46
N LYS A 150 0.22 -20.33 -30.84
CA LYS A 150 0.30 -20.70 -32.25
C LYS A 150 -0.78 -19.87 -32.95
N LYS A 151 -0.36 -18.84 -33.70
CA LYS A 151 -1.24 -18.15 -34.64
C LYS A 151 -1.66 -19.14 -35.71
N ASP A 152 -2.80 -19.78 -35.52
CA ASP A 152 -3.57 -20.37 -36.60
C ASP A 152 -5.03 -19.93 -36.41
N THR A 153 -5.46 -19.09 -37.36
CA THR A 153 -6.83 -18.72 -37.72
C THR A 153 -7.65 -17.79 -36.80
N ASN A 154 -7.97 -16.63 -37.38
CA ASN A 154 -9.04 -15.66 -37.07
C ASN A 154 -8.91 -14.76 -35.82
N ASP A 155 -8.49 -13.52 -36.09
CA ASP A 155 -8.28 -12.38 -35.17
C ASP A 155 -9.57 -11.78 -34.54
N GLU A 156 -10.63 -12.55 -34.30
CA GLU A 156 -11.91 -11.98 -33.79
C GLU A 156 -12.48 -12.56 -32.49
N LEU A 157 -11.84 -13.52 -31.80
CA LEU A 157 -12.44 -14.10 -30.57
C LEU A 157 -11.42 -14.51 -29.49
N ILE A 158 -10.71 -13.54 -28.88
CA ILE A 158 -9.96 -13.79 -27.63
C ILE A 158 -10.16 -12.67 -26.61
N GLU A 159 -11.38 -12.15 -26.46
CA GLU A 159 -11.69 -11.26 -25.34
C GLU A 159 -12.23 -11.98 -24.09
N ASP A 160 -12.72 -13.23 -24.19
CA ASP A 160 -13.48 -13.85 -23.07
C ASP A 160 -13.17 -15.33 -22.77
N ILE A 161 -11.94 -15.80 -23.01
CA ILE A 161 -11.48 -17.01 -22.29
C ILE A 161 -10.97 -16.53 -20.95
N ASN A 162 -11.52 -17.05 -19.83
CA ASN A 162 -11.04 -16.79 -18.47
C ASN A 162 -9.51 -16.98 -18.39
N ASN A 163 -8.76 -15.89 -18.63
CA ASN A 163 -7.30 -15.87 -18.79
C ASN A 163 -6.57 -16.38 -17.53
N ASP A 164 -7.26 -16.38 -16.40
CA ASP A 164 -6.72 -16.78 -15.11
C ASP A 164 -6.34 -18.25 -15.04
N GLU A 165 -7.06 -19.13 -15.75
CA GLU A 165 -6.72 -20.55 -15.81
C GLU A 165 -5.42 -20.77 -16.60
N LEU A 166 -5.21 -20.01 -17.68
CA LEU A 166 -3.97 -20.03 -18.47
C LEU A 166 -2.77 -19.50 -17.67
N LEU A 167 -3.00 -18.53 -16.77
CA LEU A 167 -1.95 -17.96 -15.93
C LEU A 167 -1.39 -18.96 -14.89
N ILE A 168 -2.18 -19.96 -14.50
CA ILE A 168 -1.81 -20.93 -13.45
C ILE A 168 -1.39 -22.29 -14.01
N VAL A 169 -1.32 -22.49 -15.32
CA VAL A 169 -0.91 -23.78 -15.92
C VAL A 169 0.48 -24.19 -15.41
N ASP A 170 0.64 -25.45 -14.98
CA ASP A 170 1.88 -25.95 -14.37
C ASP A 170 3.11 -25.74 -15.26
N SER A 171 2.97 -25.96 -16.58
CA SER A 171 4.05 -25.75 -17.54
C SER A 171 4.53 -24.30 -17.58
N ARG A 172 3.59 -23.34 -17.55
CA ARG A 172 3.88 -21.90 -17.52
C ARG A 172 4.57 -21.52 -16.20
N ILE A 173 3.99 -21.91 -15.06
CA ILE A 173 4.56 -21.65 -13.73
C ILE A 173 5.99 -22.18 -13.65
N ASN A 174 6.21 -23.43 -14.07
CA ASN A 174 7.53 -24.06 -14.05
C ASN A 174 8.53 -23.35 -14.98
N SER A 175 8.10 -22.96 -16.19
CA SER A 175 8.94 -22.22 -17.14
C SER A 175 9.38 -20.86 -16.56
N ILE A 176 8.44 -20.10 -15.99
CA ILE A 176 8.70 -18.81 -15.36
C ILE A 176 9.63 -18.99 -14.15
N SER A 177 9.35 -19.96 -13.28
CA SER A 177 10.20 -20.23 -12.10
C SER A 177 11.63 -20.59 -12.49
N LYS A 178 11.84 -21.45 -13.50
CA LYS A 178 13.17 -21.78 -14.01
C LYS A 178 13.88 -20.55 -14.58
N ASN A 179 13.19 -19.77 -15.40
CA ASN A 179 13.75 -18.55 -15.97
C ASN A 179 14.18 -17.55 -14.89
N ILE A 180 13.36 -17.37 -13.85
CA ILE A 180 13.71 -16.52 -12.69
C ILE A 180 14.97 -17.05 -12.01
N ILE A 181 15.06 -18.35 -11.71
CA ILE A 181 16.24 -18.95 -11.06
C ILE A 181 17.51 -18.73 -11.90
N GLU A 182 17.44 -18.97 -13.21
CA GLU A 182 18.56 -18.86 -14.14
C GLU A 182 19.03 -17.40 -14.30
N THR A 183 18.11 -16.45 -14.34
CA THR A 183 18.42 -15.04 -14.59
C THR A 183 18.68 -14.22 -13.31
N PHE A 184 18.26 -14.71 -12.14
CA PHE A 184 18.32 -13.98 -10.88
C PHE A 184 19.71 -13.39 -10.61
N SER A 185 20.77 -14.23 -10.68
CA SER A 185 22.14 -13.79 -10.41
C SER A 185 22.57 -12.64 -11.33
N LYS A 186 22.25 -12.72 -12.63
CA LYS A 186 22.57 -11.67 -13.61
C LYS A 186 21.80 -10.39 -13.33
N LYS A 187 20.49 -10.48 -13.09
CA LYS A 187 19.61 -9.32 -12.86
C LYS A 187 19.85 -8.65 -11.50
N THR A 188 20.46 -9.34 -10.54
CA THR A 188 20.76 -8.84 -9.18
C THR A 188 22.24 -8.55 -8.95
N TYR A 189 23.04 -8.41 -10.01
CA TYR A 189 24.48 -8.14 -9.94
C TYR A 189 25.22 -9.14 -9.04
N GLY A 190 25.14 -10.43 -9.39
CA GLY A 190 25.80 -11.50 -8.64
C GLY A 190 25.20 -11.73 -7.25
N LYS A 191 23.88 -11.49 -7.08
CA LYS A 191 23.16 -11.55 -5.79
C LYS A 191 23.57 -10.46 -4.79
N LYS A 192 24.16 -9.35 -5.27
CA LYS A 192 24.39 -8.15 -4.45
C LYS A 192 23.06 -7.49 -4.05
N TYR A 193 22.03 -7.63 -4.88
CA TYR A 193 20.68 -7.13 -4.63
C TYR A 193 19.67 -8.27 -4.48
N ASN A 194 18.49 -7.96 -3.94
CA ASN A 194 17.34 -8.87 -3.88
C ASN A 194 16.31 -8.53 -4.98
N ALA A 195 15.22 -9.29 -5.04
CA ALA A 195 14.12 -9.04 -5.97
C ALA A 195 12.76 -9.32 -5.32
N ILE A 196 11.72 -8.68 -5.85
CA ILE A 196 10.32 -8.92 -5.49
C ILE A 196 9.62 -9.54 -6.70
N PHE A 197 8.81 -10.57 -6.46
CA PHE A 197 7.99 -11.21 -7.48
C PHE A 197 6.51 -11.08 -7.12
N ALA A 198 5.82 -10.15 -7.77
CA ALA A 198 4.39 -9.89 -7.57
C ALA A 198 3.54 -10.80 -8.47
N VAL A 199 2.47 -11.36 -7.92
CA VAL A 199 1.56 -12.27 -8.62
C VAL A 199 0.11 -11.86 -8.40
N LYS A 200 -0.80 -12.29 -9.29
CA LYS A 200 -2.19 -11.81 -9.32
C LYS A 200 -2.99 -12.14 -8.06
N ASN A 201 -2.81 -13.33 -7.50
CA ASN A 201 -3.63 -13.82 -6.39
C ASN A 201 -2.86 -14.82 -5.49
N ILE A 202 -3.48 -15.16 -4.35
CA ILE A 202 -2.91 -16.05 -3.33
C ILE A 202 -2.64 -17.46 -3.90
N ASN A 203 -3.55 -17.99 -4.72
CA ASN A 203 -3.39 -19.31 -5.33
C ASN A 203 -2.12 -19.38 -6.19
N MET A 204 -1.84 -18.33 -6.98
CA MET A 204 -0.59 -18.19 -7.72
C MET A 204 0.62 -18.10 -6.81
N ALA A 205 0.55 -17.31 -5.73
CA ALA A 205 1.66 -17.17 -4.78
C ALA A 205 2.04 -18.52 -4.18
N ILE A 206 1.06 -19.31 -3.72
CA ILE A 206 1.27 -20.65 -3.18
C ILE A 206 1.87 -21.58 -4.25
N LYS A 207 1.35 -21.54 -5.48
CA LYS A 207 1.79 -22.41 -6.57
C LYS A 207 3.23 -22.13 -7.00
N TYR A 208 3.59 -20.86 -7.16
CA TYR A 208 4.97 -20.45 -7.42
C TYR A 208 5.89 -20.83 -6.26
N TYR A 209 5.48 -20.57 -5.01
CA TYR A 209 6.29 -20.90 -3.84
C TYR A 209 6.62 -22.40 -3.78
N LYS A 210 5.62 -23.28 -3.96
CA LYS A 210 5.81 -24.73 -4.05
C LYS A 210 6.71 -25.13 -5.21
N THR A 211 6.55 -24.49 -6.37
CA THR A 211 7.36 -24.78 -7.56
C THR A 211 8.82 -24.42 -7.32
N PHE A 212 9.10 -23.25 -6.76
CA PHE A 212 10.47 -22.87 -6.38
C PHE A 212 11.08 -23.89 -5.41
N LYS A 213 10.36 -24.27 -4.36
CA LYS A 213 10.83 -25.25 -3.35
C LYS A 213 11.19 -26.62 -3.95
N ASN A 214 10.52 -27.03 -5.03
CA ASN A 214 10.78 -28.29 -5.72
C ASN A 214 11.90 -28.21 -6.76
N LEU A 215 12.30 -27.01 -7.19
CA LEU A 215 13.38 -26.81 -8.16
C LEU A 215 14.74 -26.74 -7.46
N LYS A 216 15.78 -27.26 -8.11
CA LYS A 216 17.15 -27.24 -7.57
C LYS A 216 17.74 -25.83 -7.67
N HIS A 217 17.80 -25.11 -6.55
CA HIS A 217 18.44 -23.79 -6.45
C HIS A 217 18.95 -23.51 -5.02
N ASN A 218 19.69 -22.42 -4.85
CA ASN A 218 20.18 -21.95 -3.54
C ASN A 218 19.66 -20.55 -3.14
N LEU A 219 18.58 -20.09 -3.77
CA LEU A 219 17.88 -18.86 -3.40
C LEU A 219 17.09 -19.05 -2.09
N LYS A 220 17.09 -18.02 -1.24
CA LYS A 220 16.16 -17.92 -0.10
C LYS A 220 14.93 -17.17 -0.56
N ILE A 221 13.78 -17.82 -0.49
CA ILE A 221 12.51 -17.28 -1.00
C ILE A 221 11.52 -17.29 0.16
N ALA A 222 10.84 -16.17 0.35
CA ALA A 222 9.74 -16.05 1.30
C ALA A 222 8.51 -15.55 0.56
N SER A 223 7.33 -15.95 1.01
CA SER A 223 6.05 -15.46 0.50
C SER A 223 5.28 -14.78 1.62
N ILE A 224 4.62 -13.66 1.28
CA ILE A 224 3.74 -12.92 2.17
C ILE A 224 2.46 -12.58 1.42
N PHE A 225 1.32 -12.89 2.02
CA PHE A 225 0.01 -12.55 1.51
C PHE A 225 -0.98 -12.42 2.67
N THR A 226 -2.06 -11.68 2.44
CA THR A 226 -3.20 -11.54 3.35
C THR A 226 -4.41 -12.21 2.71
N PHE A 227 -5.27 -12.83 3.52
CA PHE A 227 -6.41 -13.63 3.04
C PHE A 227 -7.49 -12.82 2.32
N GLU A 228 -7.57 -11.52 2.61
CA GLU A 228 -8.55 -10.65 1.99
C GLU A 228 -7.94 -9.97 0.76
N ALA A 229 -8.65 -10.05 -0.38
CA ALA A 229 -8.49 -9.08 -1.45
C ALA A 229 -8.72 -7.68 -0.86
N ASN A 230 -8.13 -6.63 -1.44
CA ASN A 230 -8.20 -5.26 -0.95
C ASN A 230 -9.63 -4.63 -0.99
N GLU A 231 -10.68 -5.32 -0.55
CA GLU A 231 -11.96 -4.72 -0.20
C GLU A 231 -11.91 -4.34 1.29
N ASP A 232 -12.04 -3.03 1.54
CA ASP A 232 -12.26 -2.39 2.84
C ASP A 232 -11.57 -3.08 4.05
N LEU A 233 -10.36 -2.61 4.42
CA LEU A 233 -9.64 -2.96 5.67
C LEU A 233 -10.41 -2.49 6.93
N ASN A 234 -11.59 -3.03 7.15
CA ASN A 234 -12.41 -2.79 8.32
C ASN A 234 -12.44 -4.09 9.15
N ASN A 235 -11.83 -4.01 10.33
CA ASN A 235 -12.05 -4.90 11.47
C ASN A 235 -11.59 -6.35 11.35
N LYS A 236 -10.29 -6.66 11.28
CA LYS A 236 -9.76 -7.94 11.81
C LYS A 236 -8.24 -8.04 11.86
N ASP A 237 -7.81 -8.90 12.79
CA ASP A 237 -6.43 -9.29 13.06
C ASP A 237 -5.64 -9.64 11.79
N PHE A 238 -4.54 -8.93 11.56
CA PHE A 238 -3.55 -9.29 10.55
C PHE A 238 -2.86 -10.60 10.94
N SER A 239 -3.34 -11.74 10.43
CA SER A 239 -2.57 -12.98 10.45
C SER A 239 -1.64 -13.01 9.23
N PHE A 240 -0.38 -12.62 9.42
CA PHE A 240 0.65 -12.85 8.42
C PHE A 240 1.04 -14.32 8.45
N LYS A 241 0.72 -15.07 7.40
CA LYS A 241 1.28 -16.41 7.22
C LYS A 241 2.60 -16.28 6.48
N ILE A 242 3.70 -16.38 7.23
CA ILE A 242 5.03 -16.52 6.64
C ILE A 242 5.23 -18.01 6.37
N GLU A 243 5.25 -18.41 5.10
CA GLU A 243 5.81 -19.71 4.72
C GLU A 243 7.32 -19.53 4.47
N LEU A 244 8.12 -20.15 5.36
CA LEU A 244 9.58 -20.27 5.26
C LEU A 244 10.01 -21.55 4.52
#